data_AF-A0A6N4W8F9-F1
#
_entry.id   AF-A0A6N4W8F9-F1
#
_cell.length_a   1.000
_cell.length_b   1.000
_cell.length_c   1.000
_cell.angle_alpha   90.00
_cell.angle_beta   90.00
_cell.angle_gamma   90.00
#
_symmetry.space_group_name_H-M   'P 1'
#
loop_
_entity.id
_entity.type
_entity.pdbx_description
1 polymer ?
#
loop_
_entity_poly.entity_id
_entity_poly.type
_entity_poly.pdbx_seq_one_letter_code
_entity_poly.pdbx_strand_id
1 'polypeptide(L)'
;MPTLPAFAASKTATWFDRHASRDLWDLWALDRIGAIDAEAEALYRRYGPTNRPPSLRDFTTAPTQADWQNQLAGQTRLTVSPMQALTAVHDAWARAINPTRRTQPTRMGNGQSE
;
A
#
# COMPACT_ATOMS: atom_id res chain seq x y z
N MET A 1 5.87 16.09 -11.13
CA MET A 1 5.56 14.66 -10.96
C MET A 1 4.87 14.49 -9.61
N PRO A 2 3.80 13.67 -9.50
CA PRO A 2 3.20 13.36 -8.21
C PRO A 2 4.24 12.70 -7.29
N THR A 3 4.09 12.89 -5.98
CA THR A 3 4.92 12.19 -4.98
C THR A 3 4.59 10.69 -4.98
N LEU A 4 5.49 9.84 -4.46
CA LEU A 4 5.24 8.41 -4.36
C LEU A 4 3.96 8.09 -3.55
N PRO A 5 3.70 8.74 -2.39
CA PRO A 5 2.44 8.55 -1.65
C PRO A 5 1.20 8.96 -2.45
N ALA A 6 1.28 10.04 -3.22
CA ALA A 6 0.17 10.47 -4.09
C ALA A 6 -0.12 9.45 -5.19
N PHE A 7 0.91 8.81 -5.74
CA PHE A 7 0.74 7.76 -6.74
C PHE A 7 0.13 6.49 -6.14
N ALA A 8 0.56 6.09 -4.93
CA ALA A 8 -0.06 4.98 -4.20
C ALA A 8 -1.55 5.25 -3.90
N ALA A 9 -1.89 6.44 -3.42
CA ALA A 9 -3.29 6.83 -3.20
C ALA A 9 -4.12 6.77 -4.50
N SER A 10 -3.60 7.30 -5.61
CA SER A 10 -4.27 7.28 -6.91
C SER A 10 -4.46 5.86 -7.44
N LYS A 11 -3.46 4.99 -7.29
CA LYS A 11 -3.55 3.58 -7.68
C LYS A 11 -4.56 2.81 -6.84
N THR A 12 -4.65 3.08 -5.54
CA THR A 12 -5.67 2.48 -4.68
C THR A 12 -7.08 2.94 -5.08
N ALA A 13 -7.27 4.21 -5.43
CA ALA A 13 -8.57 4.71 -5.88
C ALA A 13 -8.99 4.07 -7.20
N THR A 14 -8.03 3.82 -8.08
CA THR A 14 -8.26 3.11 -9.34
C THR A 14 -8.56 1.63 -9.11
N TRP A 15 -7.82 0.96 -8.21
CA TRP A 15 -8.07 -0.43 -7.82
C TRP A 15 -9.50 -0.61 -7.29
N PHE A 16 -9.96 0.30 -6.42
CA PHE A 16 -11.33 0.28 -5.87
C PHE A 16 -12.40 0.22 -6.96
N ASP A 17 -12.20 0.93 -8.07
CA ASP A 17 -13.15 0.97 -9.18
C ASP A 17 -13.14 -0.32 -10.02
N ARG A 18 -11.95 -0.84 -10.39
CA ARG A 18 -11.84 -1.85 -11.45
C ARG A 18 -11.19 -3.18 -11.08
N HIS A 19 -10.56 -3.29 -9.91
CA HIS A 19 -9.89 -4.50 -9.42
C HIS A 19 -8.91 -5.14 -10.44
N ALA A 20 -8.20 -4.32 -11.21
CA ALA A 20 -7.35 -4.80 -12.30
C ALA A 20 -5.97 -5.29 -11.81
N SER A 21 -5.45 -6.37 -12.43
CA SER A 21 -4.14 -6.96 -12.10
C SER A 21 -3.00 -5.95 -12.12
N ARG A 22 -3.03 -4.98 -13.04
CA ARG A 22 -2.02 -3.92 -13.14
C ARG A 22 -1.97 -3.01 -11.93
N ASP A 23 -3.12 -2.58 -11.40
CA ASP A 23 -3.12 -1.72 -10.22
C ASP A 23 -2.65 -2.47 -8.99
N LEU A 24 -3.03 -3.74 -8.84
CA LEU A 24 -2.52 -4.56 -7.74
C LEU A 24 -1.00 -4.76 -7.83
N TRP A 25 -0.46 -4.99 -9.03
CA TRP A 25 0.99 -5.10 -9.23
C TRP A 25 1.70 -3.79 -8.93
N ASP A 26 1.17 -2.66 -9.42
CA ASP A 26 1.72 -1.33 -9.15
C ASP A 26 1.71 -1.01 -7.65
N LEU A 27 0.62 -1.32 -6.94
CA LEU A 27 0.50 -1.13 -5.50
C LEU A 27 1.50 -2.01 -4.73
N TRP A 28 1.68 -3.26 -5.14
CA TRP A 28 2.71 -4.14 -4.57
C TRP A 28 4.11 -3.55 -4.78
N ALA A 29 4.43 -3.09 -5.99
CA ALA A 29 5.72 -2.46 -6.27
C ALA A 29 5.94 -1.17 -5.45
N LEU A 30 4.87 -0.39 -5.21
CA LEU A 30 4.89 0.80 -4.37
C LEU A 30 5.12 0.47 -2.88
N ASP A 31 4.50 -0.59 -2.35
CA ASP A 31 4.80 -1.09 -0.99
C ASP A 31 6.27 -1.48 -0.85
N ARG A 32 6.86 -2.13 -1.86
CA ARG A 32 8.28 -2.55 -1.84
C ARG A 32 9.25 -1.39 -1.68
N ILE A 33 8.86 -0.17 -2.05
CA ILE A 33 9.67 1.05 -1.90
C ILE A 33 9.15 1.97 -0.78
N GLY A 34 8.21 1.51 0.04
CA GLY A 34 7.69 2.24 1.20
C GLY A 34 6.70 3.35 0.87
N ALA A 35 6.09 3.35 -0.32
CA ALA A 35 5.17 4.40 -0.74
C ALA A 35 3.75 4.25 -0.19
N ILE A 36 3.42 3.12 0.44
CA ILE A 36 2.16 2.93 1.18
C ILE A 36 2.42 3.23 2.66
N ASP A 37 2.15 4.47 3.04
CA ASP A 37 2.39 4.99 4.39
C ASP A 37 1.23 5.90 4.86
N ALA A 38 1.42 6.57 6.00
CA ALA A 38 0.42 7.47 6.56
C ALA A 38 0.13 8.69 5.67
N GLU A 39 1.08 9.15 4.86
CA GLU A 39 0.85 10.24 3.90
C GLU A 39 -0.03 9.74 2.75
N ALA A 40 0.23 8.54 2.22
CA ALA A 40 -0.60 7.92 1.19
C ALA A 40 -2.04 7.70 1.69
N GLU A 41 -2.20 7.29 2.95
CA GLU A 41 -3.52 7.16 3.59
C GLU A 41 -4.25 8.51 3.67
N ALA A 42 -3.57 9.56 4.13
CA ALA A 42 -4.15 10.90 4.22
C ALA A 42 -4.57 11.44 2.85
N LEU A 43 -3.75 11.21 1.82
CA LEU A 43 -4.04 11.59 0.44
C LEU A 43 -5.22 10.79 -0.13
N TYR A 44 -5.27 9.48 0.09
CA TYR A 44 -6.41 8.66 -0.30
C TYR A 44 -7.68 9.11 0.40
N ARG A 45 -7.63 9.38 1.71
CA ARG A 45 -8.79 9.89 2.46
C ARG A 45 -9.28 11.22 1.91
N ARG A 46 -8.40 12.08 1.40
CA ARG A 46 -8.78 13.41 0.89
C ARG A 46 -9.31 13.38 -0.54
N TYR A 47 -8.76 12.52 -1.39
CA TYR A 47 -9.03 12.54 -2.84
C TYR A 47 -9.66 11.25 -3.38
N GLY A 48 -9.75 10.22 -2.54
CA GLY A 48 -10.36 8.95 -2.86
C GLY A 48 -11.89 9.00 -2.81
N PRO A 49 -12.54 7.90 -3.21
CA PRO A 49 -13.96 7.88 -3.55
C PRO A 49 -14.91 8.07 -2.37
N THR A 50 -14.45 7.81 -1.13
CA THR A 50 -15.33 7.67 0.04
C THR A 50 -15.00 8.64 1.18
N ASN A 51 -14.00 9.52 1.01
CA ASN A 51 -13.44 10.35 2.07
C ASN A 51 -13.02 9.57 3.34
N ARG A 52 -12.68 8.28 3.18
CA ARG A 52 -12.28 7.35 4.23
C ARG A 52 -10.96 6.68 3.84
N PRO A 53 -10.24 6.08 4.81
CA PRO A 53 -9.12 5.21 4.46
C PRO A 53 -9.56 4.07 3.51
N PRO A 54 -8.65 3.46 2.74
CA PRO A 54 -8.95 2.28 1.95
C PRO A 54 -9.57 1.18 2.83
N SER A 55 -10.63 0.53 2.33
CA SER A 55 -11.23 -0.59 3.05
C SER A 55 -10.35 -1.82 2.86
N LEU A 56 -9.89 -2.43 3.95
CA LEU A 56 -9.10 -3.66 3.88
C LEU A 56 -9.87 -4.83 3.24
N ARG A 57 -11.21 -4.76 3.25
CA ARG A 57 -12.06 -5.75 2.56
C ARG A 57 -11.93 -5.66 1.03
N ASP A 58 -11.45 -4.55 0.50
CA ASP A 58 -11.23 -4.37 -0.94
C ASP A 58 -9.97 -5.14 -1.40
N PHE A 59 -9.22 -5.72 -0.46
CA PHE A 59 -8.03 -6.53 -0.68
C PHE A 59 -8.20 -7.97 -0.18
N THR A 60 -9.39 -8.57 -0.36
CA THR A 60 -9.64 -9.98 -0.02
C THR A 60 -9.75 -10.90 -1.23
N THR A 61 -9.97 -10.34 -2.41
CA THR A 61 -10.15 -11.09 -3.66
C THR A 61 -9.06 -10.70 -4.64
N ALA A 62 -8.14 -11.63 -4.91
CA ALA A 62 -7.11 -11.43 -5.92
C ALA A 62 -7.66 -11.69 -7.33
N PRO A 63 -7.10 -11.04 -8.37
CA PRO A 63 -7.32 -11.45 -9.75
C PRO A 63 -6.89 -12.90 -9.97
N THR A 64 -7.45 -13.56 -10.98
CA THR A 64 -7.06 -14.93 -11.30
C THR A 64 -5.59 -14.99 -11.74
N GLN A 65 -4.95 -16.14 -11.57
CA GLN A 65 -3.58 -16.34 -12.04
C GLN A 65 -3.44 -16.15 -13.56
N ALA A 66 -4.49 -16.48 -14.32
CA ALA A 66 -4.55 -16.28 -15.77
C ALA A 66 -4.61 -14.79 -16.13
N ASP A 67 -5.51 -14.01 -15.51
CA ASP A 67 -5.60 -12.57 -15.75
C ASP A 67 -4.32 -11.84 -15.37
N TRP A 68 -3.68 -12.28 -14.28
CA TRP A 68 -2.39 -11.77 -13.83
C TRP A 68 -1.30 -11.98 -14.88
N GLN A 69 -1.17 -13.20 -15.42
CA GLN A 69 -0.19 -13.48 -16.46
C GLN A 69 -0.53 -12.73 -17.76
N ASN A 70 -1.78 -12.78 -18.20
CA ASN A 70 -2.23 -12.14 -19.45
C ASN A 70 -1.97 -10.63 -19.44
N GLN A 71 -2.19 -9.95 -18.31
CA GLN A 71 -2.06 -8.50 -18.24
C GLN A 71 -0.64 -8.00 -17.97
N LEU A 72 0.24 -8.83 -17.39
CA LEU A 72 1.55 -8.42 -16.85
C LEU A 72 2.76 -9.11 -17.50
N ALA A 73 2.63 -10.34 -18.01
CA ALA A 73 3.79 -11.12 -18.48
C ALA A 73 4.56 -10.46 -19.63
N GLY A 74 3.90 -9.59 -20.42
CA GLY A 74 4.54 -8.84 -21.50
C GLY A 74 5.30 -7.57 -21.05
N GLN A 75 5.17 -7.14 -19.78
CA GLN A 75 5.68 -5.85 -19.31
C GLN A 75 6.64 -5.98 -18.12
N THR A 76 6.53 -7.07 -17.36
CA THR A 76 7.25 -7.22 -16.09
C THR A 76 7.60 -8.68 -15.84
N ARG A 77 8.73 -8.91 -15.15
CA ARG A 77 9.10 -10.25 -14.69
C ARG A 77 8.31 -10.56 -13.43
N LEU A 78 7.27 -11.38 -13.58
CA LEU A 78 6.41 -11.79 -12.47
C LEU A 78 7.19 -12.71 -11.51
N THR A 79 7.53 -12.18 -10.33
CA THR A 79 8.16 -12.95 -9.23
C THR A 79 7.20 -13.22 -8.07
N VAL A 80 5.97 -12.72 -8.15
CA VAL A 80 4.95 -12.76 -7.11
C VAL A 80 3.62 -13.21 -7.72
N SER A 81 2.87 -14.02 -6.98
CA SER A 81 1.52 -14.42 -7.36
C SER A 81 0.50 -13.30 -7.04
N PRO A 82 -0.71 -13.33 -7.65
CA PRO A 82 -1.76 -12.36 -7.35
C PRO A 82 -2.09 -12.31 -5.86
N MET A 83 -2.19 -13.48 -5.22
CA MET A 83 -2.53 -13.59 -3.81
C MET A 83 -1.42 -13.05 -2.91
N GLN A 84 -0.15 -13.33 -3.24
CA GLN A 84 0.98 -12.78 -2.49
C GLN A 84 1.04 -11.24 -2.59
N ALA A 85 0.78 -10.69 -3.77
CA ALA A 85 0.69 -9.25 -3.97
C ALA A 85 -0.48 -8.65 -3.17
N LEU A 86 -1.66 -9.29 -3.23
CA LEU A 86 -2.85 -8.89 -2.47
C LEU A 86 -2.59 -8.84 -0.97
N THR A 87 -2.03 -9.91 -0.40
CA THR A 87 -1.70 -9.97 1.03
C THR A 87 -0.71 -8.89 1.44
N ALA A 88 0.34 -8.66 0.65
CA ALA A 88 1.32 -7.62 0.94
C ALA A 88 0.69 -6.21 0.96
N VAL A 89 -0.14 -5.90 -0.04
CA VAL A 89 -0.83 -4.60 -0.14
C VAL A 89 -1.88 -4.44 0.96
N HIS A 90 -2.63 -5.50 1.28
CA HIS A 90 -3.54 -5.53 2.43
C HIS A 90 -2.82 -5.16 3.73
N ASP A 91 -1.70 -5.83 4.00
CA ASP A 91 -0.94 -5.60 5.24
C ASP A 91 -0.28 -4.22 5.28
N ALA A 92 0.15 -3.71 4.12
CA ALA A 92 0.68 -2.35 3.99
C ALA A 92 -0.35 -1.30 4.37
N TRP A 93 -1.57 -1.41 3.83
CA TRP A 93 -2.66 -0.50 4.19
C TRP A 93 -3.08 -0.67 5.64
N ALA A 94 -3.09 -1.89 6.18
CA ALA A 94 -3.40 -2.12 7.60
C ALA A 94 -2.41 -1.38 8.52
N ARG A 95 -1.11 -1.39 8.18
CA ARG A 95 -0.06 -0.64 8.90
C ARG A 95 -0.21 0.87 8.74
N ALA A 96 -0.54 1.35 7.54
CA ALA A 96 -0.71 2.78 7.26
C ALA A 96 -1.93 3.37 7.98
N ILE A 97 -3.03 2.61 8.08
CA ILE A 97 -4.27 3.01 8.76
C ILE A 97 -4.10 3.00 10.28
N ASN A 98 -3.40 2.01 10.81
CA ASN A 98 -3.15 1.86 12.24
C ASN A 98 -1.64 1.92 12.52
N PRO A 99 -1.00 3.10 12.38
CA PRO A 99 0.41 3.23 12.67
C PRO A 99 0.59 2.98 14.16
N THR A 100 1.08 1.80 14.51
CA THR A 100 1.43 1.51 15.90
C THR A 100 2.55 2.49 16.25
N ARG A 101 2.30 3.37 17.24
CA ARG A 101 3.36 4.24 17.77
C ARG A 101 4.48 3.33 18.28
N ARG A 102 5.57 3.22 17.51
CA ARG A 102 6.82 2.69 18.05
C ARG A 102 7.25 3.70 19.12
N THR A 103 7.24 3.25 20.37
CA THR A 103 7.76 3.96 21.54
C THR A 103 9.15 4.49 21.19
N GLN A 104 9.28 5.81 21.19
CA GLN A 104 10.58 6.47 21.13
C GLN A 104 11.33 6.08 22.41
N PRO A 105 12.57 5.56 22.34
CA PRO A 105 13.34 5.33 23.55
C PRO A 105 13.57 6.68 24.22
N THR A 106 13.00 6.82 25.41
CA THR A 106 13.22 7.94 26.32
C THR A 106 14.72 8.20 26.41
N ARG A 107 15.15 9.40 25.99
CA ARG A 107 16.51 9.87 26.19
C ARG A 107 16.70 10.06 27.70
N MET A 108 17.09 8.99 28.40
CA MET A 108 17.61 9.04 29.76
C MET A 108 18.99 9.70 29.66
N GLY A 109 19.01 11.04 29.73
CA GLY A 109 20.22 11.79 29.96
C GLY A 109 20.69 11.52 31.37
N ASN A 110 21.78 10.75 31.47
CA ASN A 110 22.50 10.47 32.71
C ASN A 110 22.81 11.76 33.47
N GLY A 111 22.48 11.77 34.75
CA GLY A 111 23.16 12.61 35.73
C GLY A 111 24.58 12.09 35.99
N GLN A 112 25.55 12.99 35.91
CA GLN A 112 26.79 12.96 36.68
C GLN A 112 26.87 14.37 37.29
N SER A 113 26.57 14.56 38.58
CA SER A 113 27.46 14.33 39.74
C SER A 113 28.71 15.21 39.66
N GLU A 114 28.63 16.34 40.36
CA GLU A 114 29.75 17.19 40.81
C GLU A 114 30.59 16.49 41.89
#